data_AF-A0A2M7RU02-F1
#
_entry.id   AF-A0A2M7RU02-F1
#
_cell.length_a   1.000
_cell.length_b   1.000
_cell.length_c   1.000
_cell.angle_alpha   90.00
_cell.angle_beta   90.00
_cell.angle_gamma   90.00
#
_symmetry.space_group_name_H-M   'P 1'
#
loop_
_entity.id
_entity.type
_entity.pdbx_description
1 polymer ?
#
loop_
_entity_poly.entity_id
_entity_poly.type
_entity_poly.pdbx_seq_one_letter_code
_entity_poly.pdbx_strand_id
1 'polypeptide(L)'
;IGGGDGTRRDFVLDMKFNATRWNLGGFYRYRVSPKIGVKATLNYIRLSGDDANTTNGPRRARNLNFKNDIYELAVLGEFYIYKVNDVGGTGRYTSDFNLYLFAGAGLFYSNPKGQTASGEWVALQPLQTEGVSYSKFNFAIPTGIGFYYTINRKYRLGMEIGWRTTFTDYIDDVSTRYVNNYDGISNKTNQAHINTVNQDLSDEEKLKLTNFIAGSKRGDPSHNDSYLTATVNFSWAIRSKSKYYKARHGWVLGKKGPKRRKSRAKF
;
A
#
# COMPACT_ATOMS: atom_id res chain seq x y z
N ILE A 1 1.59 -5.43 11.84
CA ILE A 1 0.77 -6.48 12.52
C ILE A 1 0.38 -7.61 11.56
N GLY A 2 1.05 -8.75 11.70
CA GLY A 2 0.61 -10.05 11.18
C GLY A 2 0.10 -10.92 12.34
N GLY A 3 -0.76 -11.89 12.06
CA GLY A 3 -1.56 -12.62 13.04
C GLY A 3 -1.62 -14.16 12.89
N GLY A 4 -0.49 -14.78 12.57
CA GLY A 4 -0.25 -16.22 12.58
C GLY A 4 0.54 -16.67 13.81
N ASP A 5 0.59 -17.99 14.01
CA ASP A 5 1.03 -18.68 15.24
C ASP A 5 2.56 -18.74 15.46
N GLY A 6 3.29 -17.68 15.15
CA GLY A 6 4.76 -17.69 15.32
C GLY A 6 5.43 -16.32 15.31
N THR A 7 6.76 -16.34 15.22
CA THR A 7 7.57 -15.16 14.86
C THR A 7 7.08 -14.59 13.53
N ARG A 8 7.08 -13.26 13.41
CA ARG A 8 6.70 -12.51 12.20
C ARG A 8 7.07 -13.30 10.94
N ARG A 9 6.07 -13.68 10.12
CA ARG A 9 6.33 -14.19 8.77
C ARG A 9 6.27 -12.99 7.83
N ASP A 10 7.37 -12.74 7.12
CA ASP A 10 7.32 -11.84 5.97
C ASP A 10 6.43 -12.49 4.90
N PHE A 11 5.63 -11.66 4.20
CA PHE A 11 4.74 -12.02 3.09
C PHE A 11 3.25 -12.30 3.42
N VAL A 12 2.44 -12.28 2.35
CA VAL A 12 0.95 -12.30 2.24
C VAL A 12 0.24 -13.34 3.12
N LEU A 13 0.94 -14.38 3.57
CA LEU A 13 0.38 -15.49 4.36
C LEU A 13 -0.11 -15.07 5.76
N ASP A 14 0.34 -13.90 6.26
CA ASP A 14 -0.05 -13.39 7.58
C ASP A 14 -1.15 -12.31 7.55
N MET A 15 -1.76 -12.09 6.37
CA MET A 15 -2.79 -11.07 6.16
C MET A 15 -4.18 -11.56 6.54
N LYS A 16 -4.81 -10.93 7.53
CA LYS A 16 -6.24 -11.14 7.84
C LYS A 16 -7.10 -10.24 6.97
N PHE A 17 -7.94 -10.82 6.11
CA PHE A 17 -8.90 -10.06 5.30
C PHE A 17 -9.84 -9.18 6.13
N ASN A 18 -10.13 -9.55 7.38
CA ASN A 18 -10.98 -8.77 8.30
C ASN A 18 -10.33 -7.44 8.76
N ALA A 19 -9.01 -7.33 8.65
CA ALA A 19 -8.27 -6.10 8.91
C ALA A 19 -8.15 -5.19 7.68
N THR A 20 -8.68 -5.61 6.51
CA THR A 20 -8.70 -4.77 5.31
C THR A 20 -9.54 -3.52 5.57
N ARG A 21 -9.01 -2.38 5.18
CA ARG A 21 -9.65 -1.08 5.30
C ARG A 21 -9.68 -0.39 3.94
N TRP A 22 -10.50 0.64 3.85
CA TRP A 22 -10.67 1.40 2.63
C TRP A 22 -9.41 2.21 2.31
N ASN A 23 -9.09 2.24 1.02
CA ASN A 23 -8.04 3.05 0.43
C ASN A 23 -8.71 3.86 -0.69
N LEU A 24 -8.48 5.17 -0.71
CA LEU A 24 -9.00 6.08 -1.73
C LEU A 24 -7.85 6.92 -2.27
N GLY A 25 -7.75 7.05 -3.59
CA GLY A 25 -6.70 7.86 -4.18
C GLY A 25 -7.01 8.33 -5.59
N GLY A 26 -6.24 9.31 -6.02
CA GLY A 26 -6.19 9.79 -7.39
C GLY A 26 -4.84 9.45 -8.03
N PHE A 27 -4.84 9.27 -9.34
CA PHE A 27 -3.59 9.08 -10.07
C PHE A 27 -3.61 9.74 -11.44
N TYR A 28 -2.42 10.08 -11.91
CA TYR A 28 -2.17 10.51 -13.27
C TYR A 28 -1.12 9.60 -13.89
N ARG A 29 -1.42 9.04 -15.06
CA ARG A 29 -0.53 8.11 -15.77
C ARG A 29 -0.16 8.70 -17.14
N TYR A 30 1.14 8.79 -17.38
CA TYR A 30 1.71 9.19 -18.66
C TYR A 30 2.47 8.01 -19.27
N ARG A 31 2.16 7.66 -20.53
CA ARG A 31 2.90 6.63 -21.26
C ARG A 31 4.05 7.28 -22.03
N VAL A 32 5.28 6.99 -21.61
CA VAL A 32 6.51 7.44 -22.28
C VAL A 32 6.78 6.57 -23.51
N SER A 33 6.56 5.26 -23.39
CA SER A 33 6.74 4.31 -24.49
C SER A 33 5.65 3.23 -24.47
N PRO A 34 5.59 2.33 -25.48
CA PRO A 34 4.65 1.21 -25.45
C PRO A 34 4.83 0.26 -24.26
N LYS A 35 6.07 0.16 -23.74
CA LYS A 35 6.45 -0.73 -22.62
C LYS A 35 6.68 -0.01 -21.29
N ILE A 36 6.82 1.32 -21.29
CA ILE A 36 7.17 2.10 -20.10
C ILE A 36 6.16 3.21 -19.87
N GLY A 37 5.65 3.30 -18.64
CA GLY A 37 4.80 4.38 -18.14
C GLY A 37 5.40 5.03 -16.91
N VAL A 38 4.92 6.23 -16.61
CA VAL A 38 5.16 6.92 -15.35
C VAL A 38 3.79 7.27 -14.75
N LYS A 39 3.60 7.00 -13.47
CA LYS A 39 2.36 7.25 -12.75
C LYS A 39 2.65 8.06 -11.49
N ALA A 40 1.97 9.18 -11.33
CA ALA A 40 1.93 9.92 -10.08
C ALA A 40 0.65 9.54 -9.32
N THR A 41 0.74 9.32 -8.01
CA THR A 41 -0.40 8.91 -7.17
C THR A 41 -0.49 9.74 -5.91
N LEU A 42 -1.72 10.07 -5.52
CA LEU A 42 -2.05 10.63 -4.22
C LEU A 42 -3.06 9.69 -3.57
N ASN A 43 -2.68 9.04 -2.48
CA ASN A 43 -3.48 8.02 -1.81
C ASN A 43 -3.77 8.41 -0.36
N TYR A 44 -4.97 8.09 0.10
CA TYR A 44 -5.40 8.07 1.48
C TYR A 44 -5.63 6.62 1.88
N ILE A 45 -4.81 6.13 2.80
CA ILE A 45 -4.76 4.73 3.21
C ILE A 45 -5.03 4.68 4.70
N ARG A 46 -6.12 4.01 5.10
CA ARG A 46 -6.38 3.72 6.50
C ARG A 46 -5.80 2.36 6.84
N LEU A 47 -4.91 2.30 7.82
CA LEU A 47 -4.45 1.06 8.43
C LEU A 47 -5.08 0.91 9.81
N SER A 48 -5.36 -0.31 10.21
CA SER A 48 -5.76 -0.61 11.58
C SER A 48 -5.33 -2.02 11.94
N GLY A 49 -4.98 -2.22 13.19
CA GLY A 49 -4.72 -3.53 13.74
C GLY A 49 -5.24 -3.63 15.15
N ASP A 50 -5.57 -4.85 15.55
CA ASP A 50 -6.06 -5.17 16.87
C ASP A 50 -5.46 -6.51 17.29
N ASP A 51 -4.66 -6.46 18.36
CA ASP A 51 -3.99 -7.62 18.94
C ASP A 51 -5.00 -8.64 19.47
N ALA A 52 -6.23 -8.27 19.82
CA ALA A 52 -7.26 -9.23 20.21
C ALA A 52 -7.54 -10.27 19.12
N ASN A 53 -7.31 -9.91 17.85
CA ASN A 53 -7.54 -10.78 16.71
C ASN A 53 -6.34 -11.67 16.37
N THR A 54 -5.20 -11.60 17.06
CA THR A 54 -4.03 -12.46 16.76
C THR A 54 -4.13 -13.81 17.48
N THR A 55 -3.49 -14.87 16.98
CA THR A 55 -3.38 -16.15 17.71
C THR A 55 -2.20 -16.15 18.69
N ASN A 56 -1.23 -15.26 18.47
CA ASN A 56 -0.03 -15.13 19.30
C ASN A 56 -0.36 -14.66 20.73
N GLY A 57 -0.12 -15.53 21.72
CA GLY A 57 -0.39 -15.28 23.14
C GLY A 57 0.16 -13.95 23.67
N PRO A 58 1.47 -13.68 23.58
CA PRO A 58 2.06 -12.41 24.02
C PRO A 58 1.41 -11.17 23.41
N ARG A 59 1.08 -11.20 22.10
CA ARG A 59 0.39 -10.09 21.45
C ARG A 59 -1.06 -9.95 21.95
N ARG A 60 -1.81 -11.04 22.08
CA ARG A 60 -3.17 -11.01 22.66
C ARG A 60 -3.17 -10.43 24.08
N ALA A 61 -2.21 -10.81 24.91
CA ALA A 61 -2.07 -10.30 26.28
C ALA A 61 -1.71 -8.80 26.33
N ARG A 62 -1.02 -8.31 25.30
CA ARG A 62 -0.71 -6.88 25.11
C ARG A 62 -1.97 -6.05 24.82
N ASN A 63 -2.90 -6.64 24.06
CA ASN A 63 -4.21 -6.07 23.74
C ASN A 63 -4.15 -4.65 23.13
N LEU A 64 -3.13 -4.37 22.31
CA LEU A 64 -3.06 -3.08 21.62
C LEU A 64 -3.99 -3.06 20.43
N ASN A 65 -4.56 -1.89 20.21
CA ASN A 65 -5.25 -1.56 18.99
C ASN A 65 -4.75 -0.22 18.48
N PHE A 66 -4.63 -0.14 17.16
CA PHE A 66 -4.17 1.08 16.52
C PHE A 66 -4.97 1.33 15.25
N LYS A 67 -5.02 2.60 14.89
CA LYS A 67 -5.59 3.11 13.66
C LYS A 67 -4.69 4.20 13.14
N ASN A 68 -4.22 4.07 11.92
CA ASN A 68 -3.32 5.05 11.31
C ASN A 68 -3.90 5.51 9.97
N ASP A 69 -4.06 6.82 9.82
CA ASP A 69 -4.50 7.46 8.58
C ASP A 69 -3.27 7.97 7.84
N ILE A 70 -2.95 7.32 6.72
CA ILE A 70 -1.76 7.59 5.93
C ILE A 70 -2.14 8.38 4.67
N TYR A 71 -1.47 9.51 4.46
CA TYR A 71 -1.56 10.27 3.21
C TYR A 71 -0.26 10.08 2.44
N GLU A 72 -0.32 9.51 1.25
CA GLU A 72 0.84 9.13 0.45
C GLU A 72 0.85 9.86 -0.88
N LEU A 73 1.97 10.51 -1.20
CA LEU A 73 2.30 11.00 -2.53
C LEU A 73 3.43 10.16 -3.10
N ALA A 74 3.23 9.56 -4.27
CA ALA A 74 4.24 8.71 -4.88
C ALA A 74 4.36 8.90 -6.40
N VAL A 75 5.57 8.61 -6.90
CA VAL A 75 5.87 8.52 -8.33
C VAL A 75 6.36 7.12 -8.63
N LEU A 76 5.74 6.49 -9.62
CA LEU A 76 5.92 5.09 -9.98
C LEU A 76 6.35 4.97 -11.44
N GLY A 77 7.38 4.19 -11.69
CA GLY A 77 7.66 3.65 -13.02
C GLY A 77 6.82 2.41 -13.26
N GLU A 78 6.22 2.29 -14.44
CA GLU A 78 5.42 1.14 -14.86
C GLU A 78 6.10 0.43 -16.02
N PHE A 79 6.28 -0.89 -15.90
CA PHE A 79 6.80 -1.73 -16.96
C PHE A 79 5.73 -2.72 -17.43
N TYR A 80 5.30 -2.57 -18.68
CA TYR A 80 4.25 -3.38 -19.29
C TYR A 80 4.82 -4.68 -19.83
N ILE A 81 4.58 -5.77 -19.10
CA ILE A 81 5.11 -7.10 -19.42
C ILE A 81 4.23 -7.87 -20.41
N TYR A 82 2.91 -7.64 -20.39
CA TYR A 82 1.99 -8.37 -21.25
C TYR A 82 0.85 -7.47 -21.71
N LYS A 83 0.48 -7.62 -22.98
CA LYS A 83 -0.57 -6.83 -23.62
C LYS A 83 -1.35 -7.66 -24.63
N VAL A 84 -2.67 -7.67 -24.49
CA VAL A 84 -3.62 -8.20 -25.48
C VAL A 84 -4.33 -7.04 -26.13
N ASN A 85 -4.17 -6.87 -27.44
CA ASN A 85 -4.74 -5.72 -28.15
C ASN A 85 -6.23 -5.88 -28.50
N ASP A 86 -6.72 -7.12 -28.59
CA ASP A 86 -8.13 -7.43 -28.84
C ASP A 86 -8.58 -8.55 -27.89
N VAL A 87 -9.15 -8.14 -26.75
CA VAL A 87 -9.74 -9.09 -25.80
C VAL A 87 -11.09 -9.60 -26.30
N GLY A 88 -11.78 -8.84 -27.17
CA GLY A 88 -13.13 -9.17 -27.63
C GLY A 88 -13.17 -10.16 -28.80
N GLY A 89 -12.04 -10.45 -29.45
CA GLY A 89 -11.97 -11.35 -30.60
C GLY A 89 -12.79 -10.91 -31.82
N THR A 90 -13.23 -9.65 -31.86
CA THR A 90 -14.13 -9.12 -32.91
C THR A 90 -13.38 -8.40 -34.03
N GLY A 91 -12.05 -8.29 -33.96
CA GLY A 91 -11.21 -7.55 -34.91
C GLY A 91 -11.37 -6.03 -34.84
N ARG A 92 -12.19 -5.52 -33.92
CA ARG A 92 -12.48 -4.08 -33.76
C ARG A 92 -11.51 -3.37 -32.81
N TYR A 93 -10.65 -4.12 -32.11
CA TYR A 93 -9.63 -3.62 -31.16
C TYR A 93 -10.18 -2.54 -30.19
N THR A 94 -11.41 -2.74 -29.72
CA THR A 94 -12.10 -1.79 -28.83
C THR A 94 -11.71 -1.98 -27.37
N SER A 95 -11.30 -3.21 -27.02
CA SER A 95 -10.92 -3.59 -25.67
C SER A 95 -9.51 -4.18 -25.65
N ASP A 96 -8.67 -3.66 -24.75
CA ASP A 96 -7.31 -4.14 -24.54
C ASP A 96 -7.10 -4.59 -23.10
N PHE A 97 -6.17 -5.52 -22.89
CA PHE A 97 -5.71 -5.94 -21.58
C PHE A 97 -4.22 -5.60 -21.46
N ASN A 98 -3.82 -5.04 -20.32
CA ASN A 98 -2.44 -4.73 -20.03
C ASN A 98 -2.11 -5.22 -18.62
N LEU A 99 -1.03 -5.99 -18.50
CA LEU A 99 -0.41 -6.39 -17.25
C LEU A 99 0.94 -5.68 -17.12
N TYR A 100 1.20 -5.11 -15.95
CA TYR A 100 2.39 -4.33 -15.69
C TYR A 100 2.90 -4.53 -14.28
N LEU A 101 4.21 -4.41 -14.14
CA LEU A 101 4.89 -4.27 -12.86
C LEU A 101 5.11 -2.79 -12.60
N PHE A 102 5.11 -2.38 -11.34
CA PHE A 102 5.44 -1.01 -10.97
C PHE A 102 6.40 -0.98 -9.78
N ALA A 103 7.25 0.03 -9.77
CA ALA A 103 8.13 0.34 -8.66
C ALA A 103 8.40 1.85 -8.63
N GLY A 104 8.64 2.42 -7.45
CA GLY A 104 8.94 3.84 -7.35
C GLY A 104 9.26 4.29 -5.95
N ALA A 105 9.08 5.58 -5.72
CA ALA A 105 9.33 6.22 -4.43
C ALA A 105 8.11 7.06 -4.04
N GLY A 106 7.81 7.05 -2.76
CA GLY A 106 6.74 7.84 -2.17
C GLY A 106 7.16 8.48 -0.85
N LEU A 107 6.52 9.60 -0.56
CA LEU A 107 6.54 10.26 0.73
C LEU A 107 5.14 10.11 1.33
N PHE A 108 5.06 9.68 2.58
CA PHE A 108 3.80 9.55 3.28
C PHE A 108 3.82 10.25 4.63
N TYR A 109 2.66 10.77 5.01
CA TYR A 109 2.37 11.29 6.32
C TYR A 109 1.59 10.23 7.11
N SER A 110 2.08 9.85 8.28
CA SER A 110 1.46 8.90 9.21
C SER A 110 1.20 9.56 10.57
N ASN A 111 0.06 9.23 11.16
CA ASN A 111 -0.28 9.66 12.52
C ASN A 111 -1.08 8.54 13.21
N PRO A 112 -0.39 7.56 13.83
CA PRO A 112 -1.07 6.46 14.49
C PRO A 112 -1.85 6.95 15.71
N LYS A 113 -3.02 6.36 15.90
CA LYS A 113 -3.93 6.59 17.01
C LYS A 113 -4.18 5.27 17.72
N GLY A 114 -4.28 5.31 19.04
CA GLY A 114 -4.65 4.16 19.87
C GLY A 114 -5.94 4.45 20.60
N GLN A 115 -6.65 3.39 20.99
CA GLN A 115 -7.85 3.54 21.78
C GLN A 115 -7.52 3.59 23.28
N THR A 116 -8.15 4.45 24.05
CA THR A 116 -8.06 4.45 25.52
C THR A 116 -8.96 3.36 26.13
N ALA A 117 -8.82 3.09 27.43
CA ALA A 117 -9.75 2.23 28.17
C ALA A 117 -11.21 2.74 28.15
N SER A 118 -11.43 4.04 27.97
CA SER A 118 -12.77 4.65 27.81
C SER A 118 -13.33 4.52 26.39
N GLY A 119 -12.55 4.01 25.44
CA GLY A 119 -12.96 3.81 24.05
C GLY A 119 -12.63 4.97 23.10
N GLU A 120 -12.00 6.04 23.58
CA GLU A 120 -11.63 7.22 22.78
C GLU A 120 -10.35 7.00 21.98
N TRP A 121 -10.28 7.57 20.76
CA TRP A 121 -9.10 7.47 19.90
C TRP A 121 -8.19 8.68 20.06
N VAL A 122 -7.02 8.47 20.64
CA VAL A 122 -6.02 9.52 20.88
C VAL A 122 -4.81 9.34 19.96
N ALA A 123 -4.20 10.45 19.52
CA ALA A 123 -2.98 10.41 18.73
C ALA A 123 -1.81 9.94 19.60
N LEU A 124 -1.06 8.95 19.14
CA LEU A 124 0.02 8.34 19.92
C LEU A 124 1.34 9.09 19.79
N GLN A 125 1.60 9.67 18.62
CA GLN A 125 2.85 10.39 18.34
C GLN A 125 3.15 11.52 19.34
N PRO A 126 2.17 12.37 19.76
CA PRO A 126 2.41 13.39 20.78
C PRO A 126 2.60 12.83 22.19
N LEU A 127 2.08 11.62 22.46
CA LEU A 127 2.16 10.99 23.77
C LEU A 127 3.51 10.31 24.01
N GLN A 128 4.31 10.10 22.95
CA GLN A 128 5.62 9.45 23.02
C GLN A 128 5.56 8.20 23.91
N THR A 129 4.71 7.25 23.52
CA THR A 129 4.39 6.04 24.29
C THR A 129 5.62 5.19 24.65
N GLU A 130 6.71 5.32 23.88
CA GLU A 130 8.01 4.70 24.14
C GLU A 130 9.10 5.71 24.55
N GLY A 131 8.74 6.96 24.85
CA GLY A 131 9.67 8.04 25.19
C GLY A 131 10.46 8.56 23.99
N VAL A 132 10.06 8.18 22.77
CA VAL A 132 10.75 8.55 21.52
C VAL A 132 9.87 9.47 20.69
N SER A 133 10.46 10.57 20.22
CA SER A 133 9.84 11.42 19.20
C SER A 133 10.20 10.91 17.82
N TYR A 134 9.20 10.58 17.00
CA TYR A 134 9.38 10.17 15.61
C TYR A 134 8.68 11.13 14.64
N SER A 135 9.18 11.17 13.40
CA SER A 135 8.64 12.01 12.33
C SER A 135 7.32 11.44 11.81
N LYS A 136 6.35 12.33 11.57
CA LYS A 136 5.10 11.99 10.87
C LYS A 136 5.31 11.82 9.37
N PHE A 137 6.34 12.43 8.79
CA PHE A 137 6.69 12.29 7.38
C PHE A 137 7.78 11.23 7.21
N ASN A 138 7.51 10.24 6.35
CA ASN A 138 8.37 9.09 6.13
C ASN A 138 8.39 8.70 4.65
N PHE A 139 9.46 8.04 4.23
CA PHE A 139 9.59 7.53 2.86
C PHE A 139 9.09 6.09 2.75
N ALA A 140 8.52 5.77 1.58
CA ALA A 140 8.14 4.42 1.20
C ALA A 140 8.65 4.09 -0.20
N ILE A 141 9.00 2.84 -0.42
CA ILE A 141 9.24 2.26 -1.74
C ILE A 141 8.04 1.38 -2.10
N PRO A 142 7.07 1.91 -2.86
CA PRO A 142 5.98 1.10 -3.42
C PRO A 142 6.49 0.24 -4.58
N THR A 143 6.24 -1.07 -4.52
CA THR A 143 6.45 -2.03 -5.59
C THR A 143 5.25 -2.95 -5.75
N GLY A 144 4.99 -3.46 -6.95
CA GLY A 144 3.86 -4.36 -7.12
C GLY A 144 3.53 -4.71 -8.55
N ILE A 145 2.35 -5.30 -8.71
CA ILE A 145 1.79 -5.75 -9.97
C ILE A 145 0.38 -5.19 -10.14
N GLY A 146 0.05 -4.82 -11.37
CA GLY A 146 -1.28 -4.36 -11.70
C GLY A 146 -1.68 -4.82 -13.08
N PHE A 147 -2.99 -4.86 -13.29
CA PHE A 147 -3.55 -5.03 -14.61
C PHE A 147 -4.68 -4.03 -14.85
N TYR A 148 -4.98 -3.75 -16.10
CA TYR A 148 -6.21 -3.07 -16.46
C TYR A 148 -6.74 -3.52 -17.81
N TYR A 149 -8.06 -3.42 -17.94
CA TYR A 149 -8.81 -3.54 -19.17
C TYR A 149 -9.20 -2.16 -19.68
N THR A 150 -8.90 -1.83 -20.93
CA THR A 150 -9.51 -0.68 -21.60
C THR A 150 -10.82 -1.12 -22.23
N ILE A 151 -11.88 -0.33 -22.04
CA ILE A 151 -13.20 -0.50 -22.63
C ILE A 151 -13.45 0.69 -23.57
N ASN A 152 -13.94 0.40 -24.78
CA ASN A 152 -14.25 1.40 -25.81
C ASN A 152 -13.08 2.36 -26.13
N ARG A 153 -11.84 1.87 -25.97
CA ARG A 153 -10.59 2.65 -26.17
C ARG A 153 -10.50 3.94 -25.35
N LYS A 154 -11.34 4.10 -24.32
CA LYS A 154 -11.50 5.33 -23.52
C LYS A 154 -11.44 5.03 -22.03
N TYR A 155 -12.31 4.16 -21.52
CA TYR A 155 -12.41 3.84 -20.10
C TYR A 155 -11.43 2.74 -19.75
N ARG A 156 -10.86 2.77 -18.57
CA ARG A 156 -9.93 1.77 -18.07
C ARG A 156 -10.35 1.35 -16.68
N LEU A 157 -10.54 0.05 -16.51
CA LEU A 157 -10.81 -0.57 -15.22
C LEU A 157 -9.65 -1.50 -14.90
N GLY A 158 -9.07 -1.38 -13.72
CA GLY A 158 -7.93 -2.20 -13.34
C GLY A 158 -7.88 -2.51 -11.87
N MET A 159 -6.94 -3.36 -11.52
CA MET A 159 -6.61 -3.69 -10.15
C MET A 159 -5.10 -3.62 -9.98
N GLU A 160 -4.66 -3.15 -8.81
CA GLU A 160 -3.25 -3.11 -8.42
C GLU A 160 -3.10 -3.75 -7.05
N ILE A 161 -2.07 -4.59 -6.91
CA ILE A 161 -1.61 -5.12 -5.63
C ILE A 161 -0.19 -4.58 -5.45
N GLY A 162 0.01 -3.83 -4.37
CA GLY A 162 1.26 -3.13 -4.09
C GLY A 162 1.74 -3.36 -2.68
N TRP A 163 3.00 -3.77 -2.55
CA TRP A 163 3.76 -3.79 -1.32
C TRP A 163 4.46 -2.45 -1.12
N ARG A 164 4.48 -1.95 0.11
CA ARG A 164 5.22 -0.75 0.49
C ARG A 164 6.19 -1.09 1.58
N THR A 165 7.47 -1.03 1.23
CA THR A 165 8.55 -1.07 2.20
C THR A 165 8.72 0.33 2.75
N THR A 166 8.60 0.51 4.05
CA THR A 166 8.84 1.80 4.70
C THR A 166 10.21 1.79 5.39
N PHE A 167 10.68 2.98 5.76
CA PHE A 167 11.92 3.18 6.51
C PHE A 167 11.65 3.60 7.96
N THR A 168 10.52 3.18 8.51
CA THR A 168 10.07 3.52 9.86
C THR A 168 9.44 2.31 10.51
N ASP A 169 9.65 2.18 11.82
CA ASP A 169 9.08 1.13 12.67
C ASP A 169 7.93 1.67 13.56
N TYR A 170 7.43 2.86 13.23
CA TYR A 170 6.39 3.56 13.99
C TYR A 170 5.06 3.68 13.22
N ILE A 171 4.75 2.72 12.34
CA ILE A 171 3.44 2.72 11.65
C ILE A 171 2.32 2.36 12.63
N ASP A 172 2.59 1.48 13.60
CA ASP A 172 1.66 1.09 14.65
C ASP A 172 2.05 1.61 16.05
N ASP A 173 3.05 2.50 16.13
CA ASP A 173 3.57 3.11 17.37
C ASP A 173 4.24 2.09 18.32
N VAL A 174 4.75 0.97 17.80
CA VAL A 174 5.39 -0.08 18.61
C VAL A 174 6.73 -0.51 18.02
N SER A 175 7.84 -0.10 18.64
CA SER A 175 9.18 -0.41 18.15
C SER A 175 10.08 -1.03 19.22
N THR A 176 10.04 -0.53 20.45
CA THR A 176 11.09 -0.80 21.44
C THR A 176 10.54 -1.49 22.70
N ARG A 177 10.41 -0.74 23.79
CA ARG A 177 10.14 -1.24 25.15
C ARG A 177 9.00 -0.46 25.77
N TYR A 178 8.37 -1.05 26.78
CA TYR A 178 7.43 -0.31 27.60
C TYR A 178 8.17 0.76 28.40
N VAL A 179 7.66 1.98 28.38
CA VAL A 179 8.07 3.04 29.32
C VAL A 179 7.27 2.95 30.60
N ASN A 180 5.97 2.63 30.51
CA ASN A 180 5.03 2.59 31.63
C ASN A 180 4.48 1.17 31.86
N ASN A 181 4.19 0.82 33.13
CA ASN A 181 3.64 -0.48 33.53
C ASN A 181 2.18 -0.68 33.10
N TYR A 182 1.28 0.23 33.45
CA TYR A 182 -0.10 0.21 32.98
C TYR A 182 -0.55 1.66 32.87
N ASP A 183 -1.00 2.06 31.68
CA ASP A 183 -1.48 3.41 31.41
C ASP A 183 -2.82 3.41 30.66
N GLY A 184 -3.34 2.23 30.29
CA GLY A 184 -4.59 2.09 29.55
C GLY A 184 -4.53 2.55 28.09
N ILE A 185 -3.35 2.91 27.59
CA ILE A 185 -3.12 3.41 26.22
C ILE A 185 -1.95 2.65 25.58
N SER A 186 -0.71 2.90 26.02
CA SER A 186 0.49 2.23 25.49
C SER A 186 0.72 0.84 26.07
N ASN A 187 0.20 0.60 27.27
CA ASN A 187 0.21 -0.67 27.98
C ASN A 187 -1.15 -0.91 28.65
N LYS A 188 -1.88 -1.88 28.10
CA LYS A 188 -3.23 -2.27 28.53
C LYS A 188 -3.25 -3.61 29.26
N THR A 189 -2.09 -4.23 29.46
CA THR A 189 -2.01 -5.57 30.03
C THR A 189 -2.29 -5.52 31.52
N ASN A 190 -3.28 -6.29 31.97
CA ASN A 190 -3.58 -6.49 33.37
C ASN A 190 -3.61 -7.99 33.71
N GLN A 191 -3.52 -8.32 35.00
CA GLN A 191 -3.47 -9.73 35.43
C GLN A 191 -4.74 -10.50 35.03
N ALA A 192 -5.91 -9.85 35.03
CA ALA A 192 -7.16 -10.48 34.63
C ALA A 192 -7.14 -10.91 33.15
N HIS A 193 -6.63 -10.06 32.26
CA HIS A 193 -6.50 -10.31 30.82
C HIS A 193 -5.37 -11.30 30.51
N ILE A 194 -4.29 -11.30 31.29
CA ILE A 194 -3.29 -12.37 31.20
C ILE A 194 -3.91 -13.72 31.57
N ASN A 195 -4.74 -13.77 32.62
CA ASN A 195 -5.37 -15.01 33.05
C ASN A 195 -6.33 -15.56 31.99
N THR A 196 -7.08 -14.70 31.30
CA THR A 196 -7.95 -15.13 30.19
C THR A 196 -7.13 -15.65 29.02
N VAL A 197 -6.07 -14.95 28.60
CA VAL A 197 -5.21 -15.41 27.51
C VAL A 197 -4.47 -16.71 27.86
N ASN A 198 -4.04 -16.86 29.11
CA ASN A 198 -3.35 -18.07 29.59
C ASN A 198 -4.25 -19.31 29.66
N GLN A 199 -5.58 -19.18 29.63
CA GLN A 199 -6.49 -20.33 29.53
C GLN A 199 -6.35 -21.03 28.17
N ASP A 200 -5.97 -20.29 27.13
CA ASP A 200 -5.82 -20.77 25.76
C ASP A 200 -4.37 -21.20 25.43
N LEU A 201 -3.43 -21.07 26.38
CA LEU A 201 -2.01 -21.35 26.18
C LEU A 201 -1.58 -22.61 26.93
N SER A 202 -0.56 -23.30 26.40
CA SER A 202 0.08 -24.42 27.10
C SER A 202 0.79 -23.95 28.37
N ASP A 203 0.98 -24.87 29.34
CA ASP A 203 1.60 -24.54 30.62
C ASP A 203 3.02 -23.93 30.49
N GLU A 204 3.75 -24.31 29.44
CA GLU A 204 5.10 -23.83 29.13
C GLU A 204 5.11 -22.41 28.54
N GLU A 205 3.99 -21.96 27.97
CA GLU A 205 3.83 -20.66 27.30
C GLU A 205 3.12 -19.61 28.17
N LYS A 206 2.77 -19.98 29.41
CA LYS A 206 2.04 -19.11 30.33
C LYS A 206 2.75 -17.79 30.55
N LEU A 207 2.02 -16.71 30.29
CA LEU A 207 2.51 -15.35 30.37
C LEU A 207 2.41 -14.84 31.82
N LYS A 208 3.39 -14.01 32.20
CA LYS A 208 3.44 -13.33 33.51
C LYS A 208 3.36 -11.83 33.31
N LEU A 209 2.82 -11.12 34.29
CA LEU A 209 2.74 -9.66 34.26
C LEU A 209 4.13 -8.99 34.12
N THR A 210 5.17 -9.62 34.67
CA THR A 210 6.58 -9.20 34.52
C THR A 210 7.05 -9.12 33.07
N ASN A 211 6.38 -9.80 32.14
CA ASN A 211 6.72 -9.73 30.72
C ASN A 211 6.26 -8.42 30.07
N PHE A 212 5.42 -7.64 30.77
CA PHE A 212 4.77 -6.42 30.28
C PHE A 212 5.00 -5.21 31.19
N ILE A 213 6.06 -5.21 32.01
CA ILE A 213 6.44 -4.05 32.82
C ILE A 213 7.36 -3.11 32.05
N ALA A 214 7.58 -1.91 32.58
CA ALA A 214 8.56 -0.95 32.09
C ALA A 214 9.93 -1.61 31.88
N GLY A 215 10.55 -1.38 30.73
CA GLY A 215 11.81 -2.00 30.30
C GLY A 215 11.66 -3.34 29.57
N SER A 216 10.52 -4.03 29.68
CA SER A 216 10.24 -5.25 28.92
C SER A 216 10.00 -4.96 27.43
N LYS A 217 10.23 -5.97 26.57
CA LYS A 217 10.12 -5.85 25.11
C LYS A 217 8.66 -5.57 24.70
N ARG A 218 8.42 -4.49 23.95
CA ARG A 218 7.10 -4.09 23.42
C ARG A 218 7.00 -4.33 21.91
N GLY A 219 8.07 -4.01 21.18
CA GLY A 219 8.23 -4.19 19.74
C GLY A 219 9.56 -4.83 19.37
N ASP A 220 9.95 -4.75 18.10
CA ASP A 220 11.25 -5.22 17.63
C ASP A 220 11.92 -4.20 16.69
N PRO A 221 12.94 -3.45 17.15
CA PRO A 221 13.51 -2.35 16.36
C PRO A 221 14.44 -2.82 15.24
N SER A 222 14.66 -4.14 15.11
CA SER A 222 15.59 -4.70 14.14
C SER A 222 15.07 -4.66 12.69
N HIS A 223 13.76 -4.46 12.48
CA HIS A 223 13.14 -4.49 11.17
C HIS A 223 12.12 -3.37 11.03
N ASN A 224 12.11 -2.70 9.87
CA ASN A 224 11.12 -1.66 9.59
C ASN A 224 9.75 -2.26 9.25
N ASP A 225 8.71 -1.44 9.40
CA ASP A 225 7.37 -1.80 9.01
C ASP A 225 7.19 -1.90 7.48
N SER A 226 6.13 -2.59 7.10
CA SER A 226 5.73 -2.75 5.71
C SER A 226 4.26 -3.06 5.64
N TYR A 227 3.58 -2.58 4.59
CA TYR A 227 2.16 -2.86 4.39
C TYR A 227 1.82 -3.13 2.93
N LEU A 228 0.75 -3.90 2.72
CA LEU A 228 0.22 -4.25 1.42
C LEU A 228 -1.09 -3.51 1.17
N THR A 229 -1.30 -3.08 -0.07
CA THR A 229 -2.58 -2.54 -0.54
C THR A 229 -3.08 -3.31 -1.74
N ALA A 230 -4.38 -3.57 -1.79
CA ALA A 230 -5.07 -3.94 -3.02
C ALA A 230 -6.04 -2.80 -3.39
N THR A 231 -5.98 -2.32 -4.63
CA THR A 231 -6.83 -1.22 -5.10
C THR A 231 -7.51 -1.57 -6.41
N VAL A 232 -8.77 -1.12 -6.56
CA VAL A 232 -9.48 -1.13 -7.83
C VAL A 232 -9.43 0.28 -8.40
N ASN A 233 -8.99 0.40 -9.65
CA ASN A 233 -8.71 1.66 -10.30
C ASN A 233 -9.64 1.86 -11.48
N PHE A 234 -10.30 3.02 -11.53
CA PHE A 234 -11.01 3.51 -12.70
C PHE A 234 -10.28 4.73 -13.27
N SER A 235 -10.08 4.77 -14.58
CA SER A 235 -9.53 5.96 -15.25
C SER A 235 -10.08 6.10 -16.65
N TRP A 236 -9.94 7.30 -17.22
CA TRP A 236 -10.27 7.56 -18.62
C TRP A 236 -9.05 8.11 -19.35
N ALA A 237 -8.85 7.68 -20.59
CA ALA A 237 -7.74 8.13 -21.41
C ALA A 237 -8.02 9.53 -21.96
N ILE A 238 -7.29 10.53 -21.46
CA ILE A 238 -7.32 11.89 -22.00
C ILE A 238 -6.44 11.93 -23.25
N ARG A 239 -7.06 11.90 -24.43
CA ARG A 239 -6.35 12.09 -25.70
C ARG A 239 -6.21 13.59 -25.96
N SER A 240 -5.01 14.13 -25.77
CA SER A 240 -4.70 15.48 -26.23
C SER A 240 -4.87 15.54 -27.76
N LYS A 241 -5.57 16.57 -28.26
CA LYS A 241 -5.69 16.88 -29.70
C LYS A 241 -4.37 17.45 -30.25
N SER A 242 -3.24 16.82 -29.93
CA SER A 242 -1.96 17.25 -30.45
C SER A 242 -1.84 16.88 -31.92
N LYS A 243 -1.69 17.91 -32.77
CA LYS A 243 -1.39 17.77 -34.21
C LYS A 243 0.00 17.15 -34.48
N TYR A 244 0.77 16.79 -33.45
CA TYR A 244 2.11 16.21 -33.56
C TYR A 244 2.14 14.71 -33.93
N TYR A 245 1.00 14.03 -34.05
CA TYR A 245 0.92 12.65 -34.57
C TYR A 245 1.11 12.55 -36.10
N LYS A 246 1.89 13.45 -36.70
CA LYS A 246 2.65 13.14 -37.90
C LYS A 246 4.11 13.03 -37.48
N ALA A 247 4.51 11.83 -37.04
CA ALA A 247 5.92 11.48 -37.07
C ALA A 247 6.38 11.62 -38.53
N ARG A 248 6.95 12.77 -38.90
CA ARG A 248 7.66 12.96 -40.16
C ARG A 248 9.01 12.23 -40.03
N HIS A 249 8.99 10.90 -39.83
CA HIS A 249 10.15 10.05 -40.09
C HIS A 249 10.23 9.72 -41.59
N GLY A 250 10.09 10.74 -42.44
CA GLY A 250 10.34 10.61 -43.88
C GLY A 250 11.83 10.55 -44.19
N TRP A 251 12.70 10.99 -43.27
CA TRP A 251 14.14 11.05 -43.48
C TRP A 251 14.87 9.75 -43.08
N VAL A 252 14.33 8.96 -42.16
CA VAL A 252 14.96 7.69 -41.70
C VAL A 252 14.66 6.52 -42.65
N LEU A 253 13.57 6.56 -43.41
CA LEU A 253 13.17 5.46 -44.30
C LEU A 253 13.40 5.72 -45.79
N GLY A 254 14.05 6.82 -46.20
CA GLY A 254 14.40 7.11 -47.61
C GLY A 254 13.22 7.16 -48.60
N LYS A 255 11.98 6.95 -48.16
CA LYS A 255 10.80 6.92 -49.02
C LYS A 255 10.30 8.34 -49.25
N LYS A 256 10.82 8.96 -50.31
CA LYS A 256 10.13 10.04 -51.01
C LYS A 256 8.74 9.51 -51.38
N GLY A 257 7.71 9.88 -50.61
CA GLY A 257 6.33 9.52 -50.92
C GLY A 257 5.97 9.98 -52.34
N PRO A 258 5.10 9.26 -53.06
CA PRO A 258 4.81 9.54 -54.46
C PRO A 258 4.25 10.97 -54.61
N LYS A 259 4.90 11.78 -55.48
CA LYS A 259 4.36 13.07 -55.90
C LYS A 259 3.04 12.81 -56.62
N ARG A 260 1.90 13.06 -55.96
CA ARG A 260 0.59 13.12 -56.61
C ARG A 260 0.63 14.17 -57.71
N ARG A 261 0.70 13.75 -58.97
CA ARG A 261 0.44 14.60 -60.14
C ARG A 261 -1.04 14.99 -60.10
N LYS A 262 -1.32 16.29 -59.96
CA LYS A 262 -2.66 16.83 -60.20
C LYS A 262 -2.89 16.83 -61.71
N SER A 263 -3.72 15.93 -62.22
CA SER A 263 -4.32 16.13 -63.54
C SER A 263 -5.38 17.23 -63.41
N ARG A 264 -5.25 18.30 -64.19
CA ARG A 264 -6.34 19.25 -64.41
C ARG A 264 -7.24 18.66 -65.49
N ALA A 265 -8.54 18.59 -65.22
CA ALA A 265 -9.52 18.35 -66.28
C ALA A 265 -9.45 19.52 -67.28
N LYS A 266 -9.38 19.19 -68.58
CA LYS A 266 -9.71 20.14 -69.63
C LYS A 266 -11.20 20.04 -69.86
N PHE A 267 -11.86 21.19 -69.88
CA PHE A 267 -13.28 21.36 -70.18
C PHE A 267 -13.61 20.86 -71.58
#